data_AF-A0A2G2YSX8-F1
#
_entry.id   AF-A0A2G2YSX8-F1
#
_cell.length_a   1.000
_cell.length_b   1.000
_cell.length_c   1.000
_cell.angle_alpha   90.00
_cell.angle_beta   90.00
_cell.angle_gamma   90.00
#
_symmetry.space_group_name_H-M   'P 1'
#
loop_
_entity.id
_entity.type
_entity.pdbx_description
1 polymer ?
#
loop_
_entity_poly.entity_id
_entity_poly.type
_entity_poly.pdbx_seq_one_letter_code
_entity_poly.pdbx_strand_id
1 'polypeptide(L)' 'MATQQKNVGILAMEIYFPPTCLKQEELEAHDGASKGKYTIGLGQDCMSFCTEVEDVISMRHATNFSSC' A
#
# COMPACT_ATOMS: atom_id res chain seq x y z
N MET A 1 20.08 27.28 -28.24
CA MET A 1 18.73 27.41 -27.64
C MET A 1 18.26 26.01 -27.31
N ALA A 2 17.99 25.70 -26.03
CA ALA A 2 17.49 24.39 -25.66
C ALA A 2 16.03 24.25 -26.11
N THR A 3 15.73 23.22 -26.89
CA THR A 3 14.36 22.93 -27.33
C THR A 3 13.67 22.18 -26.20
N GLN A 4 12.63 22.75 -25.61
CA GLN A 4 11.83 22.06 -24.58
C GLN A 4 11.06 20.90 -25.23
N GLN A 5 11.24 19.67 -24.70
CA GLN A 5 10.43 18.52 -25.13
C GLN A 5 8.95 18.74 -24.75
N LYS A 6 8.06 18.59 -25.74
CA LYS A 6 6.61 18.64 -25.55
C LYS A 6 6.07 17.23 -25.23
N ASN A 7 4.93 17.17 -24.53
CA ASN A 7 4.20 15.93 -24.21
C ASN A 7 4.92 14.98 -23.24
N VAL A 8 5.65 15.54 -22.27
CA VAL A 8 6.25 14.75 -21.18
C VAL A 8 5.23 14.62 -20.04
N GLY A 9 4.94 13.38 -19.64
CA GLY A 9 4.02 13.07 -18.56
C GLY A 9 3.92 11.57 -18.31
N ILE A 10 3.23 11.18 -17.24
CA ILE A 10 2.97 9.77 -16.93
C ILE A 10 1.93 9.25 -17.92
N LEU A 11 2.30 8.26 -18.73
CA LEU A 11 1.41 7.64 -19.72
C LEU A 11 0.65 6.44 -19.14
N ALA A 12 1.27 5.73 -18.19
CA ALA A 12 0.69 4.58 -17.51
C ALA A 12 1.26 4.49 -16.09
N MET A 13 0.48 3.93 -15.18
CA MET A 13 0.87 3.65 -13.80
C MET A 13 0.34 2.28 -13.42
N GLU A 14 1.19 1.50 -12.76
CA GLU A 14 0.85 0.21 -12.19
C GLU A 14 1.31 0.19 -10.74
N ILE A 15 0.55 -0.46 -9.88
CA ILE A 15 0.81 -0.54 -8.45
C ILE A 15 0.57 -1.96 -7.96
N TYR A 16 1.47 -2.40 -7.10
CA TYR A 16 1.43 -3.69 -6.44
C TYR A 16 1.34 -3.48 -4.93
N PHE A 17 0.52 -4.31 -4.28
CA PHE A 17 0.46 -4.43 -2.82
C PHE A 17 0.59 -5.91 -2.45
N PRO A 18 1.31 -6.26 -1.37
CA PRO A 18 1.30 -7.59 -0.81
C PRO A 18 -0.14 -8.08 -0.56
N PRO A 19 -0.47 -9.34 -0.87
CA PRO A 19 -1.84 -9.86 -0.74
C PRO A 19 -2.27 -10.04 0.73
N THR A 20 -1.30 -10.12 1.65
CA THR A 20 -1.57 -10.27 3.08
C THR A 20 -1.88 -8.93 3.72
N CYS A 21 -3.08 -8.82 4.28
CA CYS A 21 -3.58 -7.63 4.95
C CYS A 21 -4.20 -7.96 6.32
N LEU A 22 -4.21 -6.96 7.19
CA LEU A 22 -4.84 -7.00 8.50
C LEU A 22 -5.83 -5.83 8.65
N LYS A 23 -6.95 -6.06 9.34
CA LYS A 23 -7.91 -5.00 9.65
C LYS A 23 -7.44 -4.19 10.84
N GLN A 24 -7.59 -2.87 10.74
CA GLN A 24 -7.18 -1.97 11.81
C GLN A 24 -8.02 -2.12 13.08
N GLU A 25 -9.31 -2.47 12.97
CA GLU A 25 -10.15 -2.77 14.16
C GLU A 25 -9.64 -4.00 14.93
N GLU A 26 -9.14 -5.02 14.22
CA GLU A 26 -8.56 -6.22 14.83
C GLU A 26 -7.22 -5.90 15.51
N LEU A 27 -6.41 -5.02 14.90
CA LEU A 27 -5.16 -4.53 15.51
C LEU A 27 -5.42 -3.65 16.73
N GLU A 28 -6.45 -2.79 16.71
CA GLU A 28 -6.87 -2.01 17.88
C GLU A 28 -7.20 -2.93 19.06
N ALA A 29 -7.98 -3.99 18.80
CA ALA A 29 -8.36 -4.97 19.83
C ALA A 29 -7.14 -5.74 20.36
N HIS A 30 -6.23 -6.14 19.47
CA HIS A 30 -4.99 -6.84 19.84
C HIS A 30 -4.07 -5.98 20.72
N ASP A 31 -3.89 -4.70 20.37
CA ASP A 31 -3.01 -3.78 21.09
C ASP A 31 -3.63 -3.23 22.38
N GLY A 32 -4.91 -3.53 22.66
CA GLY A 32 -5.66 -2.91 23.75
C GLY A 32 -5.85 -1.40 23.55
N ALA A 33 -5.81 -0.95 22.29
CA ALA A 33 -6.06 0.44 21.94
C ALA A 33 -7.55 0.79 22.12
N SER A 34 -7.84 2.08 22.32
CA SER A 34 -9.21 2.56 22.31
C SER A 34 -9.83 2.34 20.92
N LYS A 35 -11.07 1.85 20.88
CA LYS A 35 -11.84 1.71 19.64
C LYS A 35 -11.84 3.03 18.86
N GLY A 36 -11.54 2.97 17.57
CA GLY A 36 -11.47 4.15 16.72
C GLY A 36 -10.10 4.81 16.66
N LYS A 37 -9.10 4.36 17.42
CA LYS A 37 -7.77 5.01 17.42
C LYS A 37 -7.10 4.94 16.05
N TYR A 38 -7.11 3.78 15.41
CA TYR A 38 -6.49 3.53 14.10
C TYR A 38 -7.50 3.79 12.97
N THR A 39 -8.75 3.40 13.16
CA THR A 39 -9.80 3.57 12.15
C THR A 39 -10.27 5.02 12.00
N ILE A 40 -10.53 5.74 13.11
CA ILE A 40 -11.00 7.14 13.07
C ILE A 40 -9.83 8.10 13.29
N GLY A 41 -8.96 7.83 14.26
CA GLY A 41 -7.85 8.71 14.62
C GLY A 41 -6.78 8.78 13.52
N LEU A 42 -6.45 7.66 12.90
CA LEU A 42 -5.49 7.61 11.77
C LEU A 42 -6.18 7.51 10.39
N GLY A 43 -7.47 7.22 10.34
CA GLY A 43 -8.21 7.09 9.08
C GLY A 43 -7.81 5.84 8.28
N GLN A 44 -7.42 4.75 8.94
CA GLN A 44 -6.95 3.52 8.30
C GLN A 44 -7.95 2.37 8.49
N ASP A 45 -8.31 1.69 7.41
CA ASP A 45 -9.20 0.52 7.46
C ASP A 45 -8.41 -0.80 7.51
N CYS A 46 -7.38 -0.92 6.67
CA CYS A 46 -6.54 -2.11 6.53
C CYS A 46 -5.06 -1.74 6.39
N MET A 47 -4.16 -2.66 6.74
CA MET A 47 -2.71 -2.54 6.54
C MET A 47 -2.15 -3.79 5.86
N SER A 48 -1.50 -3.63 4.71
CA SER A 48 -0.78 -4.69 4.02
C SER A 48 0.63 -4.86 4.60
N PHE A 49 1.12 -6.10 4.66
CA PHE A 49 2.48 -6.40 5.11
C PHE A 49 3.08 -7.53 4.27
N CYS A 50 4.40 -7.57 4.17
CA CYS A 50 5.13 -8.60 3.44
C CYS A 50 5.28 -9.86 4.31
N THR A 51 5.18 -11.02 3.66
CA THR A 51 5.58 -12.31 4.26
C THR A 51 7.04 -12.64 3.90
N GLU A 52 7.55 -13.77 4.37
CA GLU A 52 8.94 -14.20 4.12
C GLU A 52 9.33 -14.34 2.64
N VAL A 53 8.33 -14.45 1.74
CA VAL A 53 8.54 -14.61 0.29
C VAL A 53 8.47 -13.29 -0.49
N GLU A 54 8.27 -12.16 0.21
CA GLU A 54 8.17 -10.83 -0.41
C GLU A 54 9.20 -9.87 0.18
N ASP A 55 9.83 -9.13 -0.71
CA ASP A 55 10.82 -8.10 -0.42
C ASP A 55 10.72 -6.96 -1.43
N VAL A 56 11.57 -5.94 -1.25
CA VAL A 56 11.55 -4.75 -2.13
C VAL A 56 11.86 -5.11 -3.59
N ILE A 57 12.63 -6.17 -3.85
CA ILE A 57 13.01 -6.58 -5.19
C ILE A 57 11.84 -7.27 -5.87
N SER A 58 11.23 -8.26 -5.23
CA SER A 58 10.08 -8.99 -5.75
C SER A 58 8.88 -8.06 -5.97
N MET A 59 8.59 -7.14 -5.04
CA MET A 59 7.51 -6.15 -5.20
C MET A 59 7.72 -5.23 -6.40
N ARG A 60 8.97 -4.84 -6.71
CA ARG A 60 9.28 -4.04 -7.90
C ARG A 60 8.98 -4.78 -9.21
N HIS A 61 9.16 -6.10 -9.22
CA HIS A 61 8.94 -6.92 -10.41
C HIS A 61 7.50 -7.43 -10.52
N ALA A 62 6.71 -7.30 -9.45
CA ALA A 62 5.34 -7.75 -9.43
C ALA A 62 4.43 -6.78 -10.21
N THR A 63 3.66 -7.34 -11.15
CA THR A 63 2.76 -6.62 -12.07
C THR A 63 1.31 -7.07 -11.90
N ASN A 64 0.91 -7.47 -10.69
CA ASN A 64 -0.45 -7.94 -10.43
C ASN A 64 -1.15 -7.02 -9.44
N PHE A 65 -2.28 -6.46 -9.87
CA PHE A 65 -3.10 -5.60 -9.04
C PHE A 65 -3.94 -6.46 -8.08
N SER A 66 -3.48 -6.62 -6.84
CA SER A 66 -4.29 -7.20 -5.76
C SER A 66 -4.93 -6.07 -4.97
N SER A 67 -6.27 -5.98 -5.01
CA SER A 67 -7.03 -5.10 -4.11
C SER A 67 -7.02 -5.68 -2.70
N CYS A 68 -6.62 -4.87 -1.73
CA CYS A 68 -6.92 -5.07 -0.31
C CYS A 68 -8.42 -4.82 -0.08
#